data_AF-A0A918LY52-F1
#
_entry.id   AF-A0A918LY52-F1
#
_cell.length_a   1.000
_cell.length_b   1.000
_cell.length_c   1.000
_cell.angle_alpha   90.00
_cell.angle_beta   90.00
_cell.angle_gamma   90.00
#
_symmetry.space_group_name_H-M   'P 1'
#
loop_
_entity.id
_entity.type
_entity.pdbx_description
1 polymer ?
#
loop_
_entity_poly.entity_id
_entity_poly.type
_entity_poly.pdbx_seq_one_letter_code
_entity_poly.pdbx_strand_id
1 'polypeptide(L)'
;MRPRRAHGGAGTESPLFGEGKSTMTERPEFQFVTAAACRDARVDNCPQVALNVPGVVALRDSKRPDTIVTMTPADWATLTAAIKGGEFDLSA
;
A
#
# COMPACT_ATOMS: atom_id res chain seq x y z
N MET A 1 -38.68 -18.83 -43.58
CA MET A 1 -37.67 -17.77 -43.80
C MET A 1 -37.38 -17.06 -42.48
N ARG A 2 -36.12 -16.96 -42.03
CA ARG A 2 -35.70 -16.02 -40.98
C ARG A 2 -34.74 -14.99 -41.61
N PRO A 3 -34.82 -13.71 -41.21
CA PRO A 3 -33.61 -12.99 -40.82
C PRO A 3 -33.75 -12.16 -39.52
N ARG A 4 -32.60 -11.78 -38.98
CA ARG A 4 -32.34 -11.13 -37.68
C ARG A 4 -32.40 -9.58 -37.72
N ARG A 5 -32.38 -8.98 -36.51
CA ARG A 5 -32.07 -7.58 -36.08
C ARG A 5 -33.30 -6.72 -35.74
N ALA A 6 -33.29 -5.85 -34.72
CA ALA A 6 -32.31 -5.49 -33.70
C ALA A 6 -33.06 -5.01 -32.45
N HIS A 7 -32.64 -5.43 -31.25
CA HIS A 7 -33.04 -4.76 -30.02
C HIS A 7 -32.12 -3.56 -29.84
N GLY A 8 -32.67 -2.36 -30.04
CA GLY A 8 -32.10 -1.13 -29.56
C GLY A 8 -32.51 -0.89 -28.11
N GLY A 9 -31.68 -0.18 -27.37
CA GLY A 9 -32.15 0.64 -26.25
C GLY A 9 -31.53 0.31 -24.90
N ALA A 10 -30.72 1.27 -24.44
CA ALA A 10 -30.45 1.62 -23.05
C ALA A 10 -29.62 0.62 -22.24
N GLY A 11 -28.30 0.78 -22.33
CA GLY A 11 -27.45 0.58 -21.18
C GLY A 11 -27.91 1.51 -20.06
N THR A 12 -28.25 0.94 -18.91
CA THR A 12 -28.43 1.70 -17.68
C THR A 12 -27.03 1.99 -17.13
N GLU A 13 -26.48 3.12 -17.56
CA GLU A 13 -25.36 3.77 -16.90
C GLU A 13 -25.77 4.12 -15.45
N SER A 14 -25.17 3.40 -14.50
CA SER A 14 -25.22 3.79 -13.09
C SER A 14 -24.56 5.16 -12.92
N PRO A 15 -25.24 6.17 -12.34
CA PRO A 15 -24.70 7.51 -12.28
C PRO A 15 -24.01 7.70 -10.94
N LEU A 16 -22.70 7.45 -10.84
CA LEU A 16 -21.87 8.00 -9.76
C LEU A 16 -20.43 8.24 -10.24
N PHE A 17 -20.27 8.96 -11.35
CA PHE A 17 -19.05 9.75 -11.53
C PHE A 17 -19.26 11.09 -10.81
N GLY A 18 -19.14 11.05 -9.48
CA GLY A 18 -18.90 12.27 -8.72
C GLY A 18 -17.49 12.75 -9.08
N GLU A 19 -17.39 13.99 -9.51
CA GLU A 19 -16.14 14.72 -9.71
C GLU A 19 -15.30 14.70 -8.41
N GLY A 20 -14.51 13.65 -8.26
CA GLY A 20 -13.45 13.57 -7.27
C GLY A 20 -12.34 14.49 -7.75
N LYS A 21 -12.42 15.76 -7.38
CA LYS A 21 -11.29 16.70 -7.42
C LYS A 21 -10.11 15.93 -6.82
N SER A 22 -9.14 15.58 -7.67
CA SER A 22 -7.92 14.89 -7.28
C SER A 22 -7.09 15.87 -6.43
N THR A 23 -7.55 16.10 -5.21
CA THR A 23 -6.75 16.71 -4.17
C THR A 23 -5.65 15.71 -3.92
N MET A 24 -4.42 16.09 -4.22
CA MET A 24 -3.21 15.44 -3.72
C MET A 24 -3.47 15.06 -2.26
N THR A 25 -3.83 13.80 -2.04
CA THR A 25 -4.40 13.34 -0.78
C THR A 25 -3.35 13.60 0.28
N GLU A 26 -3.67 14.43 1.27
CA GLU A 26 -2.87 14.56 2.48
C GLU A 26 -2.55 13.13 2.95
N ARG A 27 -1.26 12.80 3.04
CA ARG A 27 -0.88 11.44 3.45
C ARG A 27 -1.55 11.20 4.81
N PRO A 28 -2.26 10.08 4.99
CA PRO A 28 -2.77 9.73 6.30
C PRO A 28 -1.65 9.84 7.33
N GLU A 29 -1.95 10.38 8.52
CA GLU A 29 -0.97 10.46 9.60
C GLU A 29 -0.61 9.04 10.07
N PHE A 30 0.48 8.50 9.53
CA PHE A 30 1.00 7.20 9.92
C PHE A 30 1.64 7.27 11.32
N GLN A 31 1.18 6.41 12.23
CA GLN A 31 1.75 6.24 13.56
C GLN A 31 2.80 5.13 13.52
N PHE A 32 4.05 5.52 13.27
CA PHE A 32 5.17 4.58 13.10
C PHE A 32 5.65 4.01 14.44
N VAL A 33 5.83 2.69 14.47
CA VAL A 33 6.45 1.95 15.57
C VAL A 33 7.78 1.37 15.08
N THR A 34 8.84 1.59 15.86
CA THR A 34 10.17 1.07 15.58
C THR A 34 10.26 -0.43 15.87
N ALA A 35 10.93 -1.18 14.99
CA ALA A 35 11.16 -2.61 15.20
C ALA A 35 11.83 -2.89 16.56
N ALA A 36 11.37 -3.92 17.29
CA ALA A 36 11.87 -4.20 18.64
C ALA A 36 13.36 -4.58 18.70
N ALA A 37 13.94 -5.08 17.60
CA ALA A 37 15.38 -5.34 17.49
C ALA A 37 16.22 -4.05 17.58
N CYS A 38 15.62 -2.90 17.30
CA CYS A 38 16.24 -1.58 17.35
C CYS A 38 16.14 -0.91 18.73
N ARG A 39 16.10 -1.68 19.82
CA ARG A 39 16.06 -1.15 21.19
C ARG A 39 17.42 -0.65 21.70
N ASP A 40 18.52 -1.06 21.06
CA ASP A 40 19.86 -0.59 21.40
C ASP A 40 20.09 0.82 20.82
N ALA A 41 20.49 1.77 21.67
CA ALA A 41 20.78 3.15 21.28
C ALA A 41 21.94 3.30 20.28
N ARG A 42 22.73 2.24 20.07
CA ARG A 42 23.80 2.19 19.07
C ARG A 42 23.30 1.86 17.66
N VAL A 43 22.04 1.42 17.51
CA VAL A 43 21.43 1.14 16.22
C VAL A 43 20.58 2.33 15.80
N ASP A 44 21.01 3.03 14.75
CA ASP A 44 20.36 4.27 14.31
C ASP A 44 19.65 4.16 12.95
N ASN A 45 19.77 3.02 12.25
CA ASN A 45 19.14 2.74 10.97
C ASN A 45 18.07 1.65 11.11
N CYS A 46 16.86 2.06 11.47
CA CYS A 46 15.83 1.17 11.97
C CYS A 46 14.57 1.20 11.10
N PRO A 47 14.09 0.03 10.64
CA PRO A 47 12.80 -0.04 9.98
C PRO A 47 11.68 0.31 10.97
N GLN A 48 10.72 1.09 10.49
CA GLN A 48 9.53 1.49 11.24
C GLN A 48 8.28 1.14 10.45
N VAL A 49 7.25 0.67 11.14
CA VAL A 49 6.00 0.21 10.52
C VAL A 49 4.81 0.94 11.15
N ALA A 50 3.84 1.37 10.34
CA ALA A 50 2.56 1.89 10.79
C ALA A 50 1.41 1.04 10.22
N LEU A 51 0.45 0.73 11.09
CA LEU A 51 -0.73 -0.10 10.79
C LEU A 51 -2.06 0.58 11.18
N ASN A 52 -2.00 1.85 11.61
CA ASN A 52 -3.17 2.60 12.09
C ASN A 52 -4.14 3.02 10.97
N VAL A 53 -3.78 2.77 9.70
CA VAL A 53 -4.62 3.03 8.53
C VAL A 53 -5.15 1.69 8.01
N PRO A 54 -6.48 1.46 8.00
CA PRO A 54 -7.05 0.20 7.53
C PRO A 54 -6.65 -0.12 6.09
N GLY A 55 -6.26 -1.38 5.86
CA GLY A 55 -5.88 -1.86 4.52
C GLY A 55 -4.51 -1.40 4.03
N VAL A 56 -3.73 -0.68 4.85
CA VAL A 56 -2.40 -0.18 4.49
C VAL A 56 -1.38 -0.61 5.55
N VAL A 57 -0.25 -1.13 5.06
CA VAL A 57 0.98 -1.23 5.83
C VAL A 57 1.94 -0.17 5.28
N ALA A 58 2.33 0.78 6.12
CA ALA A 58 3.34 1.76 5.78
C ALA A 58 4.68 1.36 6.41
N LEU A 59 5.70 1.21 5.58
CA LEU A 59 7.08 0.95 5.96
C LEU A 59 7.93 2.17 5.63
N ARG A 60 8.82 2.54 6.55
CA ARG A 60 9.89 3.50 6.28
C ARG A 60 11.15 3.15 7.04
N ASP A 61 12.22 3.84 6.69
CA ASP A 61 13.49 3.80 7.40
C ASP A 61 13.62 5.02 8.32
N SER A 62 14.15 4.85 9.53
CA SER A 62 14.29 5.94 10.50
C SER A 62 15.25 7.06 10.06
N LYS A 63 16.21 6.78 9.17
CA LYS A 63 17.12 7.77 8.58
C LYS A 63 16.53 8.43 7.34
N ARG A 64 15.47 7.86 6.75
CA ARG A 64 14.74 8.43 5.60
C ARG A 64 13.24 8.56 5.93
N PRO A 65 12.87 9.39 6.93
CA PRO A 65 11.51 9.42 7.47
C PRO A 65 10.44 9.88 6.46
N ASP A 66 10.84 10.60 5.41
CA ASP A 66 9.95 11.10 4.36
C ASP A 66 9.71 10.09 3.22
N THR A 67 10.53 9.02 3.16
CA THR A 67 10.39 7.95 2.15
C THR A 67 9.53 6.83 2.72
N ILE A 68 8.23 6.91 2.45
CA ILE A 68 7.24 5.93 2.94
C ILE A 68 6.83 5.03 1.79
N VAL A 69 7.00 3.72 1.98
CA VAL A 69 6.47 2.67 1.10
C VAL A 69 5.16 2.17 1.71
N THR A 70 4.08 2.21 0.94
CA THR A 70 2.78 1.67 1.35
C THR A 70 2.46 0.42 0.55
N MET A 71 1.93 -0.59 1.22
CA MET A 71 1.50 -1.84 0.59
C MET A 71 0.27 -2.41 1.29
N THR A 72 -0.40 -3.37 0.67
CA THR A 72 -1.52 -4.07 1.31
C THR A 72 -1.01 -5.03 2.40
N PRO A 73 -1.84 -5.44 3.36
CA PRO A 73 -1.48 -6.49 4.32
C PRO A 73 -1.08 -7.81 3.65
N ALA A 74 -1.68 -8.14 2.49
CA ALA A 74 -1.33 -9.33 1.72
C ALA A 74 0.07 -9.22 1.13
N ASP A 75 0.40 -8.08 0.50
CA ASP A 75 1.73 -7.83 -0.04
C ASP A 75 2.80 -7.80 1.05
N TRP A 76 2.47 -7.24 2.23
CA TRP A 76 3.34 -7.28 3.40
C TRP A 76 3.63 -8.72 3.86
N ALA A 77 2.61 -9.58 3.89
CA ALA A 77 2.79 -10.99 4.23
C ALA A 77 3.71 -11.69 3.22
N THR A 78 3.50 -11.46 1.92
CA THR A 78 4.37 -11.99 0.86
C THR A 78 5.80 -11.47 0.99
N LEU A 79 5.99 -10.17 1.17
CA LEU A 79 7.31 -9.56 1.35
C LEU A 79 8.05 -10.16 2.55
N THR A 80 7.40 -10.25 3.71
CA THR A 80 8.04 -10.79 4.91
C THR A 80 8.32 -12.28 4.82
N ALA A 81 7.52 -13.04 4.08
CA ALA A 81 7.82 -14.44 3.77
C ALA A 81 9.07 -14.56 2.89
N ALA A 82 9.15 -13.78 1.81
CA ALA A 82 10.31 -13.75 0.91
C ALA A 82 11.61 -13.31 1.62
N ILE A 83 11.53 -12.29 2.49
CA ILE A 83 12.66 -11.86 3.33
C ILE A 83 13.15 -13.02 4.22
N LYS A 84 12.24 -13.73 4.89
CA LYS A 84 12.59 -14.88 5.72
C LYS A 84 13.10 -16.07 4.90
N GLY A 85 12.66 -16.19 3.64
CA GLY A 85 13.14 -17.16 2.67
C GLY A 85 14.52 -16.85 2.09
N GLY A 86 15.07 -15.65 2.35
CA GLY A 86 16.36 -15.24 1.81
C GLY A 86 16.33 -14.92 0.31
N GLU A 87 15.18 -14.52 -0.23
CA GLU A 87 15.00 -14.27 -1.67
C GLU A 87 15.70 -13.00 -2.16
N PHE A 88 16.10 -12.10 -1.25
CA PHE A 88 16.71 -10.82 -1.58
C PHE A 88 18.22 -10.84 -1.35
N ASP A 89 18.98 -10.36 -2.33
CA ASP A 89 20.39 -10.03 -2.16
C ASP A 89 20.54 -8.74 -1.35
N LEU A 90 21.22 -8.84 -0.21
CA LEU A 90 21.41 -7.74 0.75
C LEU A 90 22.81 -7.11 0.66
N SER A 91 23.61 -7.49 -0.35
CA SER A 91 25.01 -7.05 -0.49
C SER A 91 25.23 -5.81 -1.37
N ALA A 92 24.14 -5.19 -1.85
CA ALA A 92 24.16 -4.04 -2.75
C ALA A 92 24.69 -2.73 -2.13
#